data_AF-S9S379-F1
#
_entry.id   AF-S9S379-F1
#
_cell.length_a   1.000
_cell.length_b   1.000
_cell.length_c   1.000
_cell.angle_alpha   90.00
_cell.angle_beta   90.00
_cell.angle_gamma   90.00
#
_symmetry.space_group_name_H-M   'P 1'
#
loop_
_entity.id
_entity.type
_entity.pdbx_description
1 polymer ?
#
loop_
_entity_poly.entity_id
_entity_poly.type
_entity_poly.pdbx_seq_one_letter_code
_entity_poly.pdbx_strand_id
1 'polypeptide(L)'
;MALRRSARARRLSLRVSALDGRATLTLPARASLTEALAFLHRREDWLRRHAAAAPAPLWPAFGSTIPFEGSPLLLRPGPVLRHEGGTLWLPPDPERLPARLGAFLRAAARDRLAAACDRHAPDARAALPQLGAARSPLALGVLLGRRGSDVFLAARPRPTRGARLCRRA
;
A
#
# COMPACT_ATOMS: atom_id res chain seq x y z
N MET A 1 11.60 5.34 9.97
CA MET A 1 12.11 4.19 9.19
C MET A 1 12.20 2.98 10.10
N ALA A 2 11.89 1.78 9.61
CA ALA A 2 11.93 0.55 10.41
C ALA A 2 12.96 -0.45 9.88
N LEU A 3 13.67 -1.12 10.80
CA LEU A 3 14.59 -2.22 10.50
C LEU A 3 13.95 -3.54 10.89
N ARG A 4 13.85 -4.49 9.95
CA ARG A 4 13.27 -5.81 10.21
C ARG A 4 14.24 -6.91 9.84
N ARG A 5 14.62 -7.75 10.81
CA ARG A 5 15.38 -8.98 10.54
C ARG A 5 14.43 -10.11 10.15
N SER A 6 14.82 -10.94 9.18
CA SER A 6 14.02 -12.06 8.71
C SER A 6 14.88 -13.26 8.33
N ALA A 7 14.57 -14.42 8.93
CA ALA A 7 15.22 -15.70 8.60
C ALA A 7 14.93 -16.17 7.17
N ARG A 8 13.82 -15.76 6.57
CA ARG A 8 13.44 -16.10 5.18
C ARG A 8 14.09 -15.20 4.13
N ALA A 9 14.62 -14.04 4.54
CA ALA A 9 15.24 -13.11 3.61
C ALA A 9 16.63 -13.61 3.20
N ARG A 10 16.86 -13.75 1.90
CA ARG A 10 18.16 -14.12 1.32
C ARG A 10 19.00 -12.92 0.88
N ARG A 11 18.41 -11.72 0.83
CA ARG A 11 19.04 -10.47 0.40
C ARG A 11 18.51 -9.29 1.20
N LEU A 12 19.27 -8.20 1.23
CA LEU A 12 18.82 -6.90 1.72
C LEU A 12 17.74 -6.34 0.78
N SER A 13 16.67 -5.79 1.34
CA SER A 13 15.65 -5.08 0.56
C SER A 13 15.13 -3.85 1.28
N LEU A 14 15.05 -2.73 0.58
CA LEU A 14 14.47 -1.49 1.08
C LEU A 14 13.14 -1.26 0.38
N ARG A 15 12.10 -0.96 1.17
CA ARG A 15 10.77 -0.65 0.68
C ARG A 15 10.34 0.70 1.24
N VAL A 16 9.80 1.57 0.38
CA VAL A 16 9.17 2.83 0.79
C VAL A 16 7.70 2.70 0.48
N SER A 17 6.84 2.98 1.46
CA SER A 17 5.41 3.03 1.24
C SER A 17 5.05 4.35 0.57
N ALA A 18 4.37 4.26 -0.57
CA ALA A 18 3.94 5.42 -1.35
C ALA A 18 2.83 6.23 -0.64
N LEU A 19 2.17 5.65 0.36
CA LEU A 19 1.05 6.28 1.07
C LEU A 19 1.52 7.26 2.16
N ASP A 20 2.61 6.91 2.84
CA ASP A 20 3.05 7.58 4.08
C ASP A 20 4.56 7.89 4.09
N GLY A 21 5.26 7.60 2.99
CA GLY A 21 6.70 7.80 2.85
C GLY A 21 7.54 6.91 3.77
N ARG A 22 6.94 5.95 4.49
CA ARG A 22 7.67 5.16 5.48
C ARG A 22 8.58 4.13 4.81
N ALA A 23 9.86 4.21 5.16
CA ALA A 23 10.87 3.27 4.70
C ALA A 23 11.03 2.07 5.66
N THR A 24 11.10 0.87 5.11
CA THR A 24 11.39 -0.38 5.82
C THR A 24 12.56 -1.12 5.16
N LEU A 25 13.61 -1.41 5.92
CA LEU A 25 14.74 -2.22 5.48
C LEU A 25 14.60 -3.65 6.04
N THR A 26 14.61 -4.65 5.16
CA THR A 26 14.61 -6.06 5.54
C THR A 26 16.02 -6.64 5.47
N LEU A 27 16.50 -7.19 6.59
CA LEU A 27 17.80 -7.83 6.73
C LEU A 27 17.67 -9.37 6.79
N PRO A 28 18.46 -10.11 6.00
CA PRO A 28 18.74 -11.51 6.25
C PRO A 28 19.29 -11.75 7.66
N ALA A 29 19.04 -12.93 8.24
CA ALA A 29 19.52 -13.28 9.57
C ALA A 29 21.06 -13.14 9.71
N ARG A 30 21.81 -13.54 8.68
CA ARG A 30 23.29 -13.51 8.66
C ARG A 30 23.89 -12.21 8.12
N ALA A 31 23.07 -11.26 7.67
CA ALA A 31 23.58 -10.00 7.15
C ALA A 31 24.02 -9.08 8.31
N SER A 32 25.20 -8.48 8.15
CA SER A 32 25.76 -7.55 9.11
C SER A 32 25.05 -6.20 9.06
N LEU A 33 25.11 -5.44 10.15
CA LEU A 33 24.61 -4.07 10.16
C LEU A 33 25.45 -3.15 9.24
N THR A 34 26.75 -3.41 9.13
CA THR A 34 27.66 -2.65 8.26
C THR A 34 27.25 -2.76 6.79
N GLU A 35 26.94 -3.95 6.29
CA GLU A 35 26.44 -4.14 4.93
C GLU A 35 25.10 -3.45 4.70
N ALA A 36 24.23 -3.45 5.71
CA ALA A 36 22.95 -2.76 5.66
C ALA A 36 23.11 -1.24 5.56
N LEU A 37 24.03 -0.65 6.35
CA LEU A 37 24.35 0.78 6.27
C LEU A 37 24.95 1.15 4.92
N ALA A 38 25.90 0.36 4.41
CA ALA A 38 26.48 0.58 3.09
C ALA A 38 25.43 0.46 1.97
N PHE A 39 24.46 -0.44 2.11
CA PHE A 39 23.34 -0.57 1.18
C PHE A 39 22.40 0.64 1.23
N LEU A 40 22.09 1.16 2.42
CA LEU A 40 21.27 2.36 2.60
C LEU A 40 21.92 3.58 1.95
N HIS A 41 23.22 3.79 2.18
CA HIS A 41 23.93 4.94 1.63
C HIS A 41 23.92 4.93 0.09
N ARG A 42 24.11 3.77 -0.55
CA ARG A 42 23.98 3.62 -2.01
C ARG A 42 22.56 3.89 -2.54
N ARG A 43 21.54 3.89 -1.68
CA ARG A 43 20.13 4.11 -2.05
C ARG A 43 19.56 5.39 -1.49
N GLU A 44 20.40 6.26 -0.95
CA GLU A 44 20.01 7.48 -0.27
C GLU A 44 19.19 8.41 -1.18
N ASP A 45 19.68 8.69 -2.38
CA ASP A 45 18.97 9.56 -3.33
C ASP A 45 17.62 8.98 -3.76
N TRP A 46 17.60 7.66 -4.00
CA TRP A 46 16.35 6.96 -4.32
C TRP A 46 15.35 7.06 -3.17
N LEU A 47 15.82 6.85 -1.94
CA LEU A 47 15.03 6.91 -0.73
C LEU A 47 14.48 8.32 -0.50
N ARG A 48 15.32 9.36 -0.63
CA ARG A 48 14.91 10.76 -0.50
C ARG A 48 13.84 11.12 -1.52
N ARG A 49 14.05 10.78 -2.80
CA ARG A 49 13.06 11.04 -3.86
C ARG A 49 11.72 10.35 -3.59
N HIS A 50 11.76 9.10 -3.16
CA HIS A 50 10.53 8.32 -2.93
C HIS A 50 9.80 8.75 -1.66
N ALA A 51 10.54 9.16 -0.61
CA ALA A 51 9.94 9.73 0.59
C ALA A 51 9.33 11.11 0.31
N ALA A 52 9.99 11.95 -0.49
CA ALA A 52 9.48 13.28 -0.87
C ALA A 52 8.25 13.22 -1.80
N ALA A 53 8.13 12.16 -2.60
CA ALA A 53 6.97 11.96 -3.48
C ALA A 53 5.73 11.43 -2.74
N ALA A 54 5.85 11.04 -1.47
CA ALA A 54 4.68 10.61 -0.70
C ALA A 54 3.72 11.79 -0.49
N PRO A 55 2.41 11.62 -0.74
CA PRO A 55 1.43 12.67 -0.50
C PRO A 55 1.47 13.13 0.95
N ALA A 56 1.27 14.43 1.18
CA ALA A 56 1.06 14.94 2.51
C ALA A 56 -0.17 14.23 3.14
N PRO A 57 -0.11 13.83 4.43
CA PRO A 57 -1.27 13.25 5.10
C PRO A 57 -2.44 14.22 5.06
N LEU A 58 -3.53 13.82 4.41
CA LEU A 58 -4.77 14.60 4.39
C LEU A 58 -5.59 14.22 5.62
N TRP A 59 -5.85 15.19 6.48
CA TRP A 59 -6.79 15.04 7.60
C TRP A 59 -8.17 15.51 7.13
N PRO A 60 -9.13 14.60 6.88
CA PRO A 60 -10.44 14.99 6.38
C PRO A 60 -11.17 15.81 7.43
N ALA A 61 -11.64 16.98 7.03
CA ALA A 61 -12.45 17.87 7.85
C ALA A 61 -13.68 18.35 7.06
N PHE A 62 -14.76 18.72 7.75
CA PHE A 62 -15.87 19.39 7.08
C PHE A 62 -15.39 20.70 6.44
N GLY A 63 -15.86 20.98 5.22
CA GLY A 63 -15.40 22.10 4.40
C GLY A 63 -14.15 21.79 3.57
N SER A 64 -13.44 20.68 3.83
CA SER A 64 -12.33 20.24 2.99
C SER A 64 -12.80 19.52 1.73
N THR A 65 -11.95 19.51 0.71
CA THR A 65 -12.17 18.79 -0.54
C THR A 65 -11.16 17.66 -0.67
N ILE A 66 -11.62 16.50 -1.12
CA ILE A 66 -10.76 15.33 -1.36
C ILE A 66 -10.87 14.88 -2.82
N PRO A 67 -9.85 14.22 -3.40
CA PRO A 67 -9.97 13.58 -4.70
C PRO A 67 -10.92 12.38 -4.65
N PHE A 68 -11.89 12.31 -5.55
CA PHE A 68 -12.82 11.18 -5.70
C PHE A 68 -13.16 10.98 -7.19
N GLU A 69 -12.89 9.80 -7.72
CA GLU A 69 -13.18 9.45 -9.13
C GLU A 69 -12.63 10.45 -10.17
N GLY A 70 -11.47 11.06 -9.89
CA GLY A 70 -10.84 12.06 -10.76
C GLY A 70 -11.42 13.47 -10.66
N SER A 71 -12.40 13.69 -9.78
CA SER A 71 -13.02 14.99 -9.50
C SER A 71 -12.87 15.37 -8.02
N PRO A 72 -12.96 16.67 -7.68
CA PRO A 72 -13.03 17.10 -6.29
C PRO A 72 -14.35 16.69 -5.63
N LEU A 73 -14.29 16.22 -4.38
CA LEU A 73 -15.44 15.90 -3.54
C LEU A 73 -15.41 16.76 -2.27
N LEU A 74 -16.40 17.63 -2.11
CA LEU A 74 -16.55 18.51 -0.95
C LEU A 74 -17.20 17.75 0.22
N LEU A 75 -16.60 17.81 1.41
CA LEU A 75 -17.18 17.24 2.62
C LEU A 75 -18.07 18.26 3.32
N ARG A 76 -19.37 17.98 3.45
CA ARG A 76 -20.31 18.85 4.17
C ARG A 76 -21.01 18.14 5.33
N PRO A 77 -21.34 18.88 6.40
CA PRO A 77 -22.22 18.35 7.43
C PRO A 77 -23.64 18.25 6.87
N GLY A 78 -24.35 17.17 7.22
CA GLY A 78 -25.76 16.97 6.89
C GLY A 78 -26.36 15.87 7.75
N PRO A 79 -27.69 15.75 7.87
CA PRO A 79 -28.30 14.81 8.82
C PRO A 79 -28.05 13.34 8.46
N VAL A 80 -27.83 13.04 7.18
CA VAL A 80 -27.67 11.68 6.65
C VAL A 80 -26.49 11.60 5.67
N LEU A 81 -25.98 10.39 5.46
CA LEU A 81 -24.98 10.11 4.43
C LEU A 81 -25.64 10.25 3.04
N ARG A 82 -25.20 11.23 2.25
CA ARG A 82 -25.66 11.46 0.88
C ARG A 82 -24.47 11.85 0.01
N HIS A 83 -24.41 11.36 -1.21
CA HIS A 83 -23.42 11.80 -2.22
C HIS A 83 -24.16 12.28 -3.45
N GLU A 84 -23.93 13.53 -3.86
CA GLU A 84 -24.60 14.16 -5.00
C GLU A 84 -23.82 15.42 -5.42
N GLY A 85 -23.73 15.66 -6.73
CA GLY A 85 -23.17 16.91 -7.26
C GLY A 85 -21.75 17.24 -6.78
N GLY A 86 -20.90 16.22 -6.58
CA GLY A 86 -19.54 16.42 -6.07
C GLY A 86 -19.48 16.86 -4.60
N THR A 87 -20.56 16.66 -3.84
CA THR A 87 -20.61 16.89 -2.40
C THR A 87 -20.98 15.59 -1.68
N LEU A 88 -20.28 15.31 -0.59
CA LEU A 88 -20.60 14.24 0.35
C LEU A 88 -21.09 14.86 1.65
N TRP A 89 -22.37 14.66 1.96
CA TRP A 89 -22.95 15.01 3.25
C TRP A 89 -22.75 13.86 4.23
N LEU A 90 -22.28 14.17 5.44
CA LEU A 90 -22.14 13.21 6.54
C LEU A 90 -22.71 13.81 7.84
N PRO A 91 -23.22 12.98 8.78
CA PRO A 91 -23.65 13.48 10.08
C PRO A 91 -22.50 14.21 10.80
N PRO A 92 -22.79 15.37 11.43
CA PRO A 92 -21.79 16.31 11.94
C PRO A 92 -21.09 15.75 13.19
N ASP A 93 -20.19 14.82 12.96
CA ASP A 93 -19.41 14.12 13.97
C ASP A 93 -17.96 14.03 13.46
N PRO A 94 -17.12 15.03 13.77
CA PRO A 94 -15.74 15.11 13.30
C PRO A 94 -14.89 13.89 13.71
N GLU A 95 -15.14 13.31 14.89
CA GLU A 95 -14.42 12.12 15.38
C GLU A 95 -14.72 10.89 14.51
N ARG A 96 -15.97 10.74 14.06
CA ARG A 96 -16.37 9.63 13.18
C ARG A 96 -16.22 9.94 11.69
N LEU A 97 -15.88 11.16 11.31
CA LEU A 97 -15.72 11.57 9.92
C LEU A 97 -14.71 10.69 9.16
N PRO A 98 -13.48 10.43 9.66
CA PRO A 98 -12.53 9.58 8.94
C PRO A 98 -13.03 8.15 8.71
N ALA A 99 -13.70 7.58 9.73
CA ALA A 99 -14.24 6.22 9.64
C ALA A 99 -15.38 6.13 8.62
N ARG A 100 -16.32 7.08 8.64
CA ARG A 100 -17.45 7.14 7.71
C ARG A 100 -17.01 7.42 6.29
N LEU A 101 -16.10 8.38 6.12
CA LEU A 101 -15.50 8.68 4.82
C LEU A 101 -14.79 7.45 4.26
N GLY A 102 -13.98 6.77 5.08
CA GLY A 102 -13.30 5.55 4.69
C GLY A 102 -14.27 4.41 4.33
N ALA A 103 -15.41 4.28 5.02
CA ALA A 103 -16.44 3.31 4.67
C ALA A 103 -17.09 3.63 3.31
N PHE A 104 -17.46 4.88 3.07
CA PHE A 104 -18.00 5.36 1.80
C PHE A 104 -17.04 5.10 0.64
N LEU A 105 -15.77 5.53 0.76
CA LEU A 105 -14.77 5.35 -0.29
C LEU A 105 -14.53 3.87 -0.63
N ARG A 106 -14.51 3.00 0.39
CA ARG A 106 -14.36 1.55 0.17
C ARG A 106 -15.60 0.93 -0.48
N ALA A 107 -16.80 1.42 -0.19
CA ALA A 107 -18.02 0.97 -0.86
C ALA A 107 -17.98 1.38 -2.34
N ALA A 108 -17.77 2.66 -2.63
CA ALA A 108 -17.65 3.17 -4.00
C ALA A 108 -16.58 2.44 -4.82
N ALA A 109 -15.39 2.20 -4.23
CA ALA A 109 -14.32 1.46 -4.90
C ALA A 109 -14.71 0.00 -5.23
N ARG A 110 -15.48 -0.66 -4.36
CA ARG A 110 -15.98 -2.02 -4.62
C ARG A 110 -16.99 -2.03 -5.74
N ASP A 111 -17.94 -1.10 -5.73
CA ASP A 111 -18.98 -0.98 -6.76
C ASP A 111 -18.32 -0.71 -8.13
N ARG A 112 -17.34 0.19 -8.17
CA ARG A 112 -16.62 0.51 -9.40
C ARG A 112 -15.77 -0.65 -9.92
N LEU A 113 -15.17 -1.42 -9.02
CA LEU A 113 -14.42 -2.63 -9.37
C LEU A 113 -15.37 -3.72 -9.90
N ALA A 114 -16.49 -3.96 -9.22
CA ALA A 114 -17.49 -4.93 -9.66
C ALA A 114 -17.98 -4.60 -11.09
N ALA A 115 -18.37 -3.33 -11.32
CA ALA A 115 -18.77 -2.88 -12.65
C ALA A 115 -17.67 -3.02 -13.72
N ALA A 116 -16.38 -2.87 -13.35
CA ALA A 116 -15.27 -3.09 -14.27
C ALA A 116 -15.08 -4.57 -14.59
N CYS A 117 -15.18 -5.44 -13.58
CA CYS A 117 -15.12 -6.89 -13.75
C CYS A 117 -16.25 -7.38 -14.65
N ASP A 118 -17.48 -6.89 -14.45
CA ASP A 118 -18.65 -7.27 -15.25
C ASP A 118 -18.46 -6.90 -16.73
N ARG A 119 -17.82 -5.75 -17.03
CA ARG A 119 -17.50 -5.37 -18.41
C ARG A 119 -16.42 -6.24 -19.07
N HIS A 120 -15.44 -6.71 -18.31
CA HIS A 120 -14.29 -7.43 -18.86
C HIS A 120 -14.43 -8.94 -18.86
N ALA A 121 -15.34 -9.49 -18.05
CA ALA A 121 -15.60 -10.92 -17.96
C ALA A 121 -17.08 -11.18 -17.69
N PRO A 122 -17.98 -10.85 -18.64
CA PRO A 122 -19.43 -11.01 -18.46
C PRO A 122 -19.80 -12.46 -18.10
N ASP A 123 -19.09 -13.44 -18.67
CA ASP A 123 -19.37 -14.87 -18.48
C ASP A 123 -18.80 -15.45 -17.18
N ALA A 124 -17.77 -14.82 -16.59
CA ALA A 124 -17.16 -15.30 -15.34
C ALA A 124 -18.11 -15.16 -14.14
N ARG A 125 -19.10 -14.27 -14.22
CA ARG A 125 -20.11 -14.08 -13.18
C ARG A 125 -21.31 -15.01 -13.33
N ALA A 126 -21.64 -15.43 -14.56
CA ALA A 126 -22.66 -16.44 -14.82
C ALA A 126 -22.30 -17.82 -14.23
N ALA A 127 -21.00 -18.10 -14.05
CA ALA A 127 -20.50 -19.33 -13.44
C ALA A 127 -20.47 -19.33 -11.88
N LEU A 128 -20.85 -18.22 -11.21
CA LEU A 128 -20.86 -18.14 -9.73
C LEU A 128 -22.25 -17.75 -9.17
N PRO A 129 -23.29 -18.60 -9.29
CA PRO A 129 -24.62 -18.27 -8.79
C PRO A 129 -24.80 -18.42 -7.25
N GLN A 130 -23.73 -18.40 -6.42
CA GLN A 130 -23.86 -18.76 -4.99
C GLN A 130 -23.07 -17.86 -4.01
N LEU A 131 -22.87 -16.57 -4.30
CA LEU A 131 -22.55 -15.59 -3.25
C LEU A 131 -23.70 -14.60 -3.12
N GLY A 132 -24.87 -15.15 -2.81
CA GLY A 132 -26.02 -14.41 -2.34
C GLY A 132 -25.68 -13.60 -1.09
N ALA A 133 -26.27 -12.42 -1.03
CA ALA A 133 -26.19 -11.47 0.06
C ALA A 133 -26.41 -12.10 1.44
N ALA A 134 -25.33 -12.39 2.17
CA ALA A 134 -25.37 -12.55 3.61
C ALA A 134 -24.84 -11.26 4.25
N ARG A 135 -25.78 -10.33 4.52
CA ARG A 135 -25.62 -9.39 5.64
C ARG A 135 -25.67 -10.21 6.92
N SER A 136 -24.53 -10.69 7.40
CA SER A 136 -24.36 -11.11 8.79
C SER A 136 -22.91 -10.92 9.21
N PRO A 137 -22.65 -10.37 10.42
CA PRO A 137 -21.32 -10.31 10.99
C PRO A 137 -20.99 -11.71 11.53
N LEU A 138 -19.79 -12.18 11.24
CA LEU A 138 -19.04 -13.27 11.88
C LEU A 138 -18.51 -14.28 10.85
N ALA A 139 -17.20 -14.43 10.93
CA ALA A 139 -16.38 -15.53 10.41
C ALA A 139 -16.38 -15.74 8.89
N LEU A 140 -15.37 -15.18 8.23
CA LEU A 140 -14.45 -16.03 7.46
C LEU A 140 -13.09 -15.34 7.30
N GLY A 141 -12.15 -15.72 8.15
CA GLY A 141 -10.75 -15.60 7.81
C GLY A 141 -10.40 -16.69 6.80
N VAL A 142 -10.08 -16.32 5.57
CA VAL A 142 -9.12 -17.07 4.73
C VAL A 142 -8.33 -16.09 3.88
N LEU A 143 -7.02 -16.30 3.96
CA LEU A 143 -5.91 -15.78 3.18
C LEU A 143 -6.21 -15.55 1.69
N LEU A 144 -5.96 -14.33 1.22
CA LEU A 144 -5.47 -14.10 -0.14
C LEU A 144 -4.28 -13.15 -0.08
N GLY A 145 -3.09 -13.74 -0.18
CA GLY A 145 -1.85 -13.03 -0.40
C GLY A 145 -1.89 -12.28 -1.72
N ARG A 146 -2.11 -10.96 -1.66
CA ARG A 146 -1.85 -10.05 -2.76
C ARG A 146 -0.44 -9.48 -2.63
N ARG A 147 0.51 -10.10 -3.32
CA ARG A 147 1.75 -9.42 -3.72
C ARG A 147 1.37 -8.38 -4.77
N GLY A 148 1.37 -7.12 -4.38
CA GLY A 148 1.19 -6.00 -5.29
C GLY A 148 2.10 -4.87 -4.87
N SER A 149 2.83 -4.33 -5.84
CA SER A 149 3.78 -3.21 -5.77
C SER A 149 5.10 -3.48 -5.04
N ASP A 150 5.86 -4.48 -5.51
CA ASP A 150 7.31 -4.55 -5.28
C ASP A 150 8.03 -4.12 -6.56
N VAL A 151 8.58 -2.90 -6.56
CA VAL A 151 9.69 -2.56 -7.45
C VAL A 151 10.94 -3.19 -6.82
N PHE A 152 11.23 -4.44 -7.21
CA PHE A 152 12.42 -5.16 -6.80
C PHE A 152 13.63 -4.66 -7.59
N LEU A 153 14.48 -3.82 -6.99
CA LEU A 153 15.83 -3.61 -7.53
C LEU A 153 16.80 -4.58 -6.85
N ALA A 154 16.88 -5.80 -7.39
CA ALA A 154 17.83 -6.83 -6.98
C ALA A 154 19.22 -6.54 -7.54
N ALA A 155 20.15 -6.10 -6.69
CA ALA A 155 21.57 -6.11 -7.05
C ALA A 155 22.16 -7.49 -6.67
N ARG A 156 22.62 -8.25 -7.66
CA ARG A 156 23.43 -9.46 -7.42
C ARG A 156 24.82 -9.02 -6.92
N PRO A 157 25.36 -9.60 -5.83
CA PRO A 157 26.75 -9.36 -5.48
C PRO A 157 27.67 -10.07 -6.50
N ARG A 158 28.62 -9.32 -7.09
CA ARG A 158 29.76 -9.87 -7.85
C ARG A 158 30.62 -10.72 -6.90
N PRO A 159 31.10 -11.91 -7.31
CA PRO A 159 32.15 -12.59 -6.58
C PRO A 159 33.50 -11.91 -6.90
N THR A 160 34.17 -11.36 -5.88
CA THR A 160 35.58 -10.96 -5.95
C THR A 160 36.37 -11.74 -4.91
N ARG A 161 37.16 -12.72 -5.38
CA ARG A 161 38.61 -12.89 -5.10
C ARG A 161 39.04 -14.33 -5.37
N GLY A 162 39.65 -14.53 -6.54
CA GLY A 162 40.79 -15.42 -6.66
C GLY A 162 42.05 -14.59 -6.41
N ALA A 163 42.63 -14.70 -5.22
CA ALA A 163 43.98 -14.22 -4.95
C ALA A 163 44.85 -15.45 -4.74
N ARG A 164 45.53 -15.87 -5.82
CA ARG A 164 46.69 -16.77 -5.72
C ARG A 164 47.84 -15.95 -5.17
N LEU A 165 48.42 -16.39 -4.06
CA LEU A 165 49.78 -16.08 -3.64
C LEU A 165 50.17 -17.12 -2.58
N CYS A 166 50.90 -18.15 -2.99
CA CYS A 166 51.88 -18.83 -2.15
C CYS A 166 53.16 -19.00 -2.98
N ARG A 167 54.27 -18.63 -2.36
CA ARG A 167 55.59 -18.32 -2.91
C ARG A 167 56.53 -19.52 -2.71
N ARG A 168 57.52 -19.64 -3.61
CA ARG A 168 58.89 -20.17 -3.45
C ARG A 168 59.11 -21.64 -3.03
N ALA A 169 59.85 -22.36 -3.86
CA ALA A 169 61.19 -22.87 -3.51
C ALA A 169 62.17 -22.36 -4.57
#